data_AF-A0A497MZ64-F1
#
_entry.id   AF-A0A497MZ64-F1
#
_cell.length_a   1.000
_cell.length_b   1.000
_cell.length_c   1.000
_cell.angle_alpha   90.00
_cell.angle_beta   90.00
_cell.angle_gamma   90.00
#
_symmetry.space_group_name_H-M   'P 1'
#
loop_
_entity.id
_entity.type
_entity.pdbx_description
1 polymer ?
#
loop_
_entity_poly.entity_id
_entity_poly.type
_entity_poly.pdbx_seq_one_letter_code
_entity_poly.pdbx_strand_id
1 'polypeptide(L)' 'MPAKLARCMVNLTRPEPENLIFDPFCGTGSLLLEAGLMGYQTIGADIQRHMILGARLNLTHYGVEP' A
#
# COMPACT_ATOMS: atom_id res chain seq x y z
N MET A 1 -8.09 -5.28 -4.46
CA MET A 1 -7.32 -5.98 -5.50
C MET A 1 -6.79 -7.29 -4.92
N PRO A 2 -6.73 -8.41 -5.66
CA PRO A 2 -6.12 -9.65 -5.14
C PRO A 2 -4.66 -9.44 -4.72
N ALA A 3 -4.26 -9.97 -3.57
CA ALA A 3 -2.92 -9.81 -3.00
C ALA A 3 -1.79 -10.15 -3.99
N LYS A 4 -1.93 -11.27 -4.72
CA LYS A 4 -0.94 -11.70 -5.73
C LYS A 4 -0.75 -10.66 -6.83
N LEU A 5 -1.81 -9.98 -7.26
CA LEU A 5 -1.73 -8.94 -8.28
C LEU A 5 -1.08 -7.67 -7.71
N ALA A 6 -1.46 -7.28 -6.49
CA ALA A 6 -0.87 -6.14 -5.79
C ALA A 6 0.67 -6.29 -5.63
N ARG A 7 1.13 -7.45 -5.17
CA ARG A 7 2.57 -7.75 -5.04
C ARG A 7 3.29 -7.78 -6.40
N CYS A 8 2.62 -8.30 -7.44
CA CYS A 8 3.16 -8.23 -8.80
C CYS A 8 3.37 -6.79 -9.25
N MET A 9 2.40 -5.90 -9.00
CA MET A 9 2.51 -4.48 -9.33
C MET A 9 3.67 -3.81 -8.59
N VAL A 10 3.83 -4.07 -7.29
CA VAL A 10 4.97 -3.56 -6.50
C VAL A 10 6.31 -4.03 -7.09
N ASN A 11 6.44 -5.31 -7.44
CA ASN A 11 7.67 -5.83 -8.04
C ASN A 11 7.99 -5.17 -9.40
N LEU A 12 6.96 -4.86 -10.18
CA LEU A 12 7.12 -4.24 -11.50
C LEU A 12 7.61 -2.79 -11.43
N THR A 13 7.42 -2.09 -10.30
CA THR A 13 8.00 -0.75 -10.12
C THR A 13 9.52 -0.80 -9.91
N ARG A 14 10.10 -1.99 -9.68
CA ARG A 14 11.53 -2.22 -9.41
C ARG A 14 12.09 -1.23 -8.37
N PRO A 15 11.47 -1.12 -7.19
CA PRO A 15 11.92 -0.18 -6.18
C PRO A 15 13.30 -0.59 -5.66
N GLU A 16 14.16 0.38 -5.38
CA GLU A 16 15.37 0.13 -4.61
C GLU A 16 15.00 -0.14 -3.15
N PRO A 17 15.88 -0.83 -2.37
CA PRO A 17 15.68 -0.95 -0.94
C PRO A 17 15.43 0.43 -0.30
N GLU A 18 14.54 0.47 0.69
CA GLU A 18 14.15 1.70 1.41
C GLU A 18 13.43 2.77 0.55
N ASN A 19 13.09 2.47 -0.71
CA ASN A 19 12.29 3.37 -1.52
C ASN A 19 10.84 3.49 -1.03
N LEU A 20 10.28 4.64 -1.37
CA LEU A 20 8.89 5.00 -1.15
C LEU A 20 8.01 4.48 -2.32
N ILE A 21 6.94 3.78 -1.99
CA ILE A 21 5.85 3.45 -2.92
C ILE A 21 4.69 4.42 -2.69
N PHE A 22 4.28 5.11 -3.76
CA PHE A 22 3.15 6.02 -3.73
C PHE A 22 1.98 5.49 -4.56
N ASP A 23 0.80 5.41 -3.94
CA ASP A 23 -0.46 5.08 -4.62
C ASP A 23 -1.46 6.25 -4.50
N PRO A 24 -1.71 7.01 -5.58
CA PRO A 24 -2.62 8.16 -5.56
C PRO A 24 -4.11 7.80 -5.54
N PHE A 25 -4.46 6.51 -5.67
CA PHE A 25 -5.84 6.01 -5.65
C PHE A 25 -5.92 4.72 -4.83
N CYS A 26 -5.43 4.78 -3.60
CA CYS A 26 -5.11 3.58 -2.83
C CYS A 26 -6.33 2.74 -2.44
N GLY A 27 -7.54 3.31 -2.48
CA GLY A 27 -8.77 2.61 -2.14
C GLY A 27 -8.68 1.98 -0.75
N THR A 28 -8.81 0.66 -0.67
CA THR A 28 -8.71 -0.08 0.60
C THR A 28 -7.27 -0.41 1.02
N GLY A 29 -6.26 0.02 0.26
CA GLY A 29 -4.84 -0.08 0.62
C GLY A 29 -4.15 -1.38 0.20
N SER A 30 -4.69 -2.20 -0.71
CA SER A 30 -4.08 -3.49 -1.07
C SER A 30 -2.64 -3.37 -1.61
N LEU A 31 -2.34 -2.33 -2.40
CA LEU A 31 -1.00 -2.12 -2.96
C LEU A 31 -0.02 -1.65 -1.89
N LEU A 32 -0.44 -0.70 -1.05
CA LEU A 32 0.32 -0.22 0.10
C LEU A 32 0.61 -1.35 1.09
N LEU A 33 -0.36 -2.23 1.34
CA LEU A 33 -0.20 -3.36 2.23
C LEU A 33 0.88 -4.32 1.73
N GLU A 34 0.84 -4.71 0.46
CA GLU A 34 1.88 -5.59 -0.10
C GLU A 34 3.26 -4.93 -0.10
N ALA A 35 3.33 -3.64 -0.42
CA ALA A 35 4.58 -2.88 -0.37
C ALA A 35 5.16 -2.78 1.06
N GLY A 36 4.30 -2.48 2.05
CA GLY A 36 4.72 -2.40 3.45
C GLY A 36 5.14 -3.76 4.02
N LEU A 37 4.45 -4.85 3.64
CA LEU A 37 4.86 -6.22 3.99
C LEU A 37 6.20 -6.62 3.34
N MET A 38 6.65 -5.90 2.32
CA MET A 38 7.98 -6.07 1.71
C MET A 38 9.05 -5.16 2.35
N GLY A 39 8.68 -4.31 3.32
CA GLY A 39 9.59 -3.40 4.01
C GLY A 39 9.78 -2.05 3.32
N TYR A 40 8.97 -1.71 2.31
CA TYR A 40 9.01 -0.39 1.69
C TYR A 40 8.23 0.64 2.51
N GLN A 41 8.66 1.90 2.45
CA GLN A 41 7.83 3.00 2.92
C GLN A 41 6.67 3.20 1.95
N THR A 42 5.49 3.56 2.45
CA THR A 42 4.30 3.69 1.62
C THR A 42 3.56 4.99 1.89
N ILE A 43 3.07 5.64 0.84
CA ILE A 43 2.15 6.78 0.94
C ILE A 43 0.93 6.48 0.08
N GLY A 44 -0.25 6.67 0.66
CA GLY A 44 -1.53 6.49 -0.01
C GLY A 44 -2.33 7.78 -0.07
N ALA A 45 -2.97 8.03 -1.20
CA ALA A 45 -4.01 9.05 -1.33
C ALA A 45 -5.27 8.45 -1.95
N ASP A 46 -6.42 9.02 -1.57
CA ASP A 46 -7.72 8.73 -2.14
C ASP A 46 -8.60 9.96 -1.88
N ILE A 47 -9.44 10.32 -2.84
CA ILE A 47 -10.36 11.46 -2.72
C ILE A 47 -11.42 11.21 -1.64
N GLN A 48 -11.75 9.95 -1.37
CA GLN A 48 -12.77 9.57 -0.43
C GLN A 48 -12.15 9.36 0.96
N ARG A 49 -12.48 10.24 1.91
CA ARG A 49 -11.97 10.18 3.29
C ARG A 49 -12.18 8.81 3.96
N HIS A 50 -13.31 8.15 3.70
CA HIS A 50 -13.58 6.83 4.28
C HIS A 50 -12.65 5.74 3.73
N MET A 51 -12.18 5.87 2.49
CA MET A 51 -11.20 4.95 1.90
C MET A 51 -9.85 5.11 2.60
N ILE A 52 -9.38 6.34 2.85
CA ILE A 52 -8.17 6.60 3.63
C ILE A 52 -8.25 5.98 5.04
N LEU A 53 -9.39 6.16 5.74
CA LEU A 53 -9.58 5.58 7.06
C LEU A 53 -9.60 4.05 7.03
N GLY A 54 -10.28 3.45 6.05
CA GLY A 54 -10.33 2.01 5.86
C GLY A 54 -8.97 1.41 5.48
N ALA A 55 -8.23 2.06 4.58
CA ALA A 55 -6.87 1.66 4.21
C ALA A 55 -5.94 1.68 5.41
N ARG A 56 -5.99 2.74 6.24
CA ARG A 56 -5.21 2.83 7.48
C ARG A 56 -5.55 1.70 8.45
N LEU A 57 -6.83 1.40 8.66
CA LEU A 57 -7.25 0.29 9.50
C LEU A 57 -6.72 -1.06 8.98
N ASN A 58 -6.79 -1.28 7.66
CA ASN A 58 -6.26 -2.50 7.04
C ASN A 58 -4.75 -2.62 7.22
N LEU A 59 -3.99 -1.56 6.98
CA LEU A 59 -2.54 -1.52 7.17
C LEU A 59 -2.16 -1.87 8.61
N THR A 60 -2.76 -1.17 9.59
CA THR A 60 -2.53 -1.42 11.01
C THR A 60 -2.93 -2.83 11.44
N HIS A 61 -4.04 -3.39 10.92
CA HIS A 61 -4.47 -4.76 11.22
C HIS A 61 -3.40 -5.81 10.88
N TYR A 62 -2.65 -5.58 9.80
CA TYR A 62 -1.56 -6.46 9.36
C TYR A 62 -0.17 -6.02 9.86
N GLY A 63 -0.09 -5.05 10.77
CA GLY A 63 1.17 -4.58 11.35
C GLY A 63 2.03 -3.75 10.39
N VAL A 64 1.44 -3.20 9.33
CA VAL A 64 2.10 -2.23 8.45
C VAL A 64 1.76 -0.83 8.98
N GLU A 65 2.78 -0.07 9.39
CA GLU A 65 2.59 1.32 9.77
C GLU A 65 2.61 2.23 8.54
N PRO A 66 1.55 3.01 8.29
CA PRO A 66 1.51 4.04 7.26
C PRO A 66 2.24 5.34 7.66
#